data_AF-A0A2U9AXP9-F1
#
_entry.id   AF-A0A2U9AXP9-F1
#
_cell.length_a   1.000
_cell.length_b   1.000
_cell.length_c   1.000
_cell.angle_alpha   90.00
_cell.angle_beta   90.00
_cell.angle_gamma   90.00
#
_symmetry.space_group_name_H-M   'P 1'
#
loop_
_entity.id
_entity.type
_entity.pdbx_description
1 polymer ?
#
loop_
_entity_poly.entity_id
_entity_poly.type
_entity_poly.pdbx_seq_one_letter_code
_entity_poly.pdbx_strand_id
1 'polypeptide(L)'
;MCIISISYRRKESEMSVLGGLLRAGASFCQSAGTLLQTARTISTGTCCRIRMHAIPELKKVDRWTEKRSMFGVYDNIGILGDFKAHPKDLILAPCWLKAFKGNELERLIRKKKMVGDRMMAVDRHNMEKRIRFLYRHFNRIGKHR
;
A
#
# COMPACT_ATOMS: atom_id res chain seq x y z
N MET A 1 -32.67 -8.30 43.91
CA MET A 1 -34.11 -8.22 43.58
C MET A 1 -34.47 -6.76 43.44
N CYS A 2 -34.67 -6.25 42.23
CA CYS A 2 -35.18 -4.89 42.04
C CYS A 2 -36.70 -4.95 41.89
N ILE A 3 -37.41 -4.36 42.86
CA ILE A 3 -38.85 -4.16 42.85
C ILE A 3 -39.13 -2.74 42.34
N ILE A 4 -39.74 -2.70 41.16
CA ILE A 4 -40.88 -1.88 40.69
C ILE A 4 -41.30 -0.68 41.57
N SER A 5 -41.47 0.51 40.95
CA SER A 5 -42.71 1.35 40.96
C SER A 5 -42.41 2.75 40.39
N ILE A 6 -42.88 3.09 39.18
CA ILE A 6 -44.17 3.72 38.83
C ILE A 6 -44.21 5.26 39.05
N SER A 7 -44.13 5.96 37.91
CA SER A 7 -45.00 7.05 37.42
C SER A 7 -45.04 8.41 38.11
N TYR A 8 -44.85 9.49 37.33
CA TYR A 8 -45.84 10.57 37.26
C TYR A 8 -45.83 11.32 35.91
N ARG A 9 -47.02 11.84 35.61
CA ARG A 9 -47.65 12.28 34.36
C ARG A 9 -47.58 13.79 34.16
N ARG A 10 -47.41 14.28 32.92
CA ARG A 10 -48.03 15.52 32.36
C ARG A 10 -47.79 15.58 30.83
N LYS A 11 -48.75 15.18 29.99
CA LYS A 11 -49.75 16.00 29.26
C LYS A 11 -49.18 17.30 28.67
N GLU A 12 -49.07 17.34 27.35
CA GLU A 12 -49.70 18.38 26.51
C GLU A 12 -49.86 17.87 25.08
N SER A 13 -50.87 18.41 24.43
CA SER A 13 -51.64 17.88 23.32
C SER A 13 -51.63 18.88 22.18
N GLU A 14 -51.38 18.45 20.95
CA GLU A 14 -51.96 19.12 19.78
C GLU A 14 -52.32 18.09 18.69
N MET A 15 -53.58 18.17 18.26
CA MET A 15 -54.18 17.48 17.13
C MET A 15 -54.45 18.54 16.04
N SER A 16 -54.01 18.32 14.81
CA SER A 16 -54.73 18.78 13.60
C SER A 16 -54.43 17.80 12.45
N VAL A 17 -55.33 16.85 12.20
CA VAL A 17 -56.36 16.85 11.13
C VAL A 17 -55.79 16.92 9.70
N LEU A 18 -55.59 15.72 9.15
CA LEU A 18 -56.00 15.24 7.82
C LEU A 18 -56.46 16.26 6.75
N GLY A 19 -55.87 16.15 5.55
CA GLY A 19 -56.63 15.72 4.36
C GLY A 19 -57.06 16.78 3.31
N GLY A 20 -56.69 16.51 2.05
CA GLY A 20 -57.24 17.11 0.82
C GLY A 20 -56.18 17.87 0.01
N LEU A 21 -56.09 17.82 -1.32
CA LEU A 21 -56.85 17.19 -2.40
C LEU A 21 -55.98 17.33 -3.67
N LEU A 22 -55.95 16.33 -4.55
CA LEU A 22 -55.24 16.34 -5.83
C LEU A 22 -55.95 17.17 -6.92
N ARG A 23 -55.18 17.58 -7.93
CA ARG A 23 -55.53 18.13 -9.27
C ARG A 23 -55.86 19.64 -9.27
N ALA A 24 -55.53 20.46 -10.26
CA ALA A 24 -55.28 20.25 -11.68
C ALA A 24 -54.46 21.42 -12.26
N GLY A 25 -53.96 21.27 -13.49
CA GLY A 25 -53.85 22.40 -14.42
C GLY A 25 -52.43 22.74 -14.88
N ALA A 26 -52.00 22.06 -15.95
CA ALA A 26 -50.91 22.55 -16.78
C ALA A 26 -51.37 23.78 -17.58
N SER A 27 -50.61 24.87 -17.54
CA SER A 27 -50.50 25.83 -18.63
C SER A 27 -49.07 26.37 -18.62
N PHE A 28 -48.17 25.80 -19.40
CA PHE A 28 -47.84 26.33 -20.72
C PHE A 28 -47.64 27.85 -20.69
N CYS A 29 -46.42 28.29 -20.37
CA CYS A 29 -45.84 29.50 -20.94
C CYS A 29 -44.37 29.62 -20.54
N GLN A 30 -43.57 29.92 -21.56
CA GLN A 30 -42.25 30.55 -21.50
C GLN A 30 -41.05 29.62 -21.35
N SER A 31 -40.88 28.86 -22.42
CA SER A 31 -39.62 28.76 -23.15
C SER A 31 -38.82 30.08 -23.16
N ALA A 32 -37.92 30.26 -22.20
CA ALA A 32 -36.76 31.16 -22.28
C ALA A 32 -35.81 30.84 -21.12
N GLY A 33 -34.83 29.95 -21.33
CA GLY A 33 -33.81 29.73 -20.30
C GLY A 33 -32.89 28.53 -20.49
N THR A 34 -33.15 27.62 -21.41
CA THR A 34 -32.36 26.38 -21.54
C THR A 34 -31.09 26.52 -22.41
N LEU A 35 -30.45 27.69 -22.40
CA LEU A 35 -29.19 27.92 -23.13
C LEU A 35 -28.00 28.32 -22.23
N LEU A 36 -28.07 28.08 -20.92
CA LEU A 36 -26.92 28.28 -20.03
C LEU A 36 -26.87 27.23 -18.92
N GLN A 37 -26.75 25.95 -19.28
CA GLN A 37 -26.42 24.90 -18.29
C GLN A 37 -25.60 23.77 -18.91
N THR A 38 -24.52 24.12 -19.62
CA THR A 38 -23.39 23.21 -19.87
C THR A 38 -22.14 23.68 -19.12
N ALA A 39 -22.32 24.24 -17.92
CA ALA A 39 -21.24 24.26 -16.96
C ALA A 39 -21.06 22.83 -16.47
N ARG A 40 -20.10 22.09 -17.06
CA ARG A 40 -19.57 20.88 -16.44
C ARG A 40 -19.28 21.26 -15.00
N THR A 41 -20.02 20.68 -14.05
CA THR A 41 -19.74 20.84 -12.64
C THR A 41 -18.35 20.24 -12.46
N ILE A 42 -17.32 21.09 -12.42
CA ILE A 42 -16.01 20.67 -11.96
C ILE A 42 -16.27 20.34 -10.50
N SER A 43 -16.56 19.07 -10.25
CA SER A 43 -16.50 18.52 -8.90
C SER A 43 -15.05 18.72 -8.50
N THR A 44 -14.79 19.77 -7.74
CA THR A 44 -13.61 19.88 -6.91
C THR A 44 -13.75 18.78 -5.88
N GLY A 45 -13.54 17.54 -6.34
CA GLY A 45 -13.62 16.33 -5.54
C GLY A 45 -12.85 16.64 -4.28
N THR A 46 -13.56 16.58 -3.15
CA THR A 46 -13.06 16.91 -1.83
C THR A 46 -11.62 16.44 -1.75
N CYS A 47 -10.68 17.38 -1.73
CA CYS A 47 -9.28 17.05 -1.61
C CYS A 47 -9.19 16.09 -0.42
N CYS A 48 -8.70 14.86 -0.67
CA CYS A 48 -8.63 13.85 0.37
C CYS A 48 -7.90 14.50 1.54
N ARG A 49 -8.60 14.82 2.63
CA ARG A 49 -7.97 15.38 3.83
C ARG A 49 -7.01 14.30 4.31
N ILE A 50 -5.72 14.47 4.03
CA ILE A 50 -4.68 13.58 4.53
C ILE A 50 -4.90 13.54 6.04
N ARG A 51 -5.35 12.40 6.57
CA ARG A 51 -5.54 12.19 8.01
C ARG A 51 -4.17 12.05 8.65
N MET A 52 -3.47 13.16 8.79
CA MET A 52 -2.30 13.28 9.64
C MET A 52 -2.82 13.70 11.01
N HIS A 53 -2.91 12.75 11.95
CA HIS A 53 -3.45 13.00 13.28
C HIS A 53 -2.56 13.97 14.10
N ALA A 54 -1.26 14.00 13.82
CA ALA A 54 -0.30 14.96 14.35
C ALA A 54 0.92 15.04 13.43
N ILE A 55 1.62 16.18 13.44
CA ILE A 55 2.92 16.32 12.77
C ILE A 55 3.92 15.39 13.49
N PRO A 56 4.58 14.46 12.79
CA PRO A 56 5.60 13.61 13.42
C PRO A 56 6.75 14.47 13.93
N GLU A 57 7.37 14.04 15.02
CA GLU A 57 8.51 14.75 15.57
C GLU A 57 9.68 14.82 14.58
N LEU A 58 10.42 15.93 14.65
CA LEU A 58 11.59 16.13 13.81
C LEU A 58 12.63 15.06 14.09
N LYS A 59 12.90 14.21 13.09
CA LYS A 59 14.00 13.25 13.15
C LYS A 59 15.34 13.96 12.95
N LYS A 60 16.03 14.25 14.06
CA LYS A 60 17.43 14.69 14.01
C LYS A 60 18.31 13.52 13.56
N VAL A 61 19.03 13.70 12.46
CA VAL A 61 19.93 12.70 11.90
C VAL A 61 21.32 13.28 11.83
N ASP A 62 22.23 12.73 12.63
CA ASP A 62 23.66 13.05 12.50
C ASP A 62 24.18 12.57 11.15
N ARG A 63 24.89 13.44 10.42
CA ARG A 63 25.47 13.15 9.10
C ARG A 63 26.84 12.48 9.21
N TRP A 64 27.56 12.66 10.32
CA TRP A 64 28.95 12.24 10.52
C TRP A 64 29.11 11.02 11.42
N THR A 65 28.12 10.13 11.42
CA THR A 65 28.23 8.82 12.07
C THR A 65 29.36 8.00 11.44
N GLU A 66 30.10 7.23 12.23
CA GLU A 66 31.21 6.38 11.79
C GLU A 66 30.87 5.54 10.55
N LYS A 67 29.71 4.88 10.54
CA LYS A 67 29.25 4.06 9.41
C LYS A 67 29.12 4.85 8.10
N ARG A 68 28.72 6.13 8.14
CA ARG A 68 28.60 6.97 6.94
C ARG A 68 29.94 7.54 6.53
N SER A 69 30.73 8.00 7.51
CA SER A 69 32.07 8.55 7.27
C SER A 69 33.00 7.51 6.64
N MET A 70 32.90 6.24 7.06
CA MET A 70 33.74 5.13 6.58
C MET A 70 33.10 4.31 5.44
N PHE A 71 31.96 4.73 4.90
CA PHE A 71 31.27 3.97 3.85
C PHE A 71 32.06 4.01 2.53
N GLY A 72 32.33 2.84 1.93
CA GLY A 72 32.97 2.73 0.61
C GLY A 72 34.50 2.85 0.58
N VAL A 73 35.14 3.03 1.75
CA VAL A 73 36.60 3.23 1.86
C VAL A 73 37.42 2.12 1.17
N TYR A 74 36.95 0.87 1.22
CA TYR A 74 37.67 -0.30 0.69
C TYR A 74 37.10 -0.88 -0.61
N ASP A 75 36.28 -0.14 -1.35
CA ASP A 75 35.62 -0.66 -2.57
C ASP A 75 36.61 -0.94 -3.71
N ASN A 76 37.71 -0.19 -3.78
CA ASN A 76 38.74 -0.32 -4.81
C ASN A 76 39.96 -1.15 -4.38
N ILE A 77 39.82 -1.96 -3.32
CA ILE A 77 40.93 -2.76 -2.76
C ILE A 77 41.57 -3.70 -3.78
N GLY A 78 40.82 -4.14 -4.81
CA GLY A 78 41.35 -5.01 -5.85
C GLY A 78 42.41 -4.30 -6.69
N ILE A 79 42.09 -3.11 -7.22
CA ILE A 79 42.98 -2.36 -8.13
C ILE A 79 44.18 -1.77 -7.36
N LEU A 80 43.95 -1.31 -6.13
CA LEU A 80 44.99 -0.68 -5.30
C LEU A 80 45.80 -1.66 -4.45
N GLY A 81 45.36 -2.93 -4.36
CA GLY A 81 45.91 -3.95 -3.46
C GLY A 81 46.42 -5.20 -4.18
N ASP A 82 46.99 -5.04 -5.37
CA ASP A 82 47.58 -6.13 -6.17
C ASP A 82 46.61 -7.29 -6.45
N PHE A 83 45.30 -7.03 -6.51
CA PHE A 83 44.24 -8.03 -6.66
C PHE A 83 44.25 -9.16 -5.62
N LYS A 84 44.83 -8.94 -4.42
CA LYS A 84 44.85 -9.93 -3.32
C LYS A 84 43.46 -10.30 -2.80
N ALA A 85 42.51 -9.37 -2.87
CA ALA A 85 41.12 -9.57 -2.49
C ALA A 85 40.17 -8.92 -3.52
N HIS A 86 39.06 -9.58 -3.82
CA HIS A 86 38.04 -9.00 -4.69
C HIS A 86 36.96 -8.31 -3.82
N PRO A 87 36.43 -7.13 -4.21
CA PRO A 87 35.40 -6.42 -3.45
C PRO A 87 34.13 -7.23 -3.15
N LYS A 88 33.90 -8.32 -3.90
CA LYS A 88 32.77 -9.23 -3.73
C LYS A 88 32.86 -10.02 -2.42
N ASP A 89 34.09 -10.19 -1.92
CA ASP A 89 34.40 -10.94 -0.70
C ASP A 89 34.19 -10.09 0.56
N LEU A 90 34.25 -8.77 0.43
CA LEU A 90 33.95 -7.80 1.50
C LEU A 90 32.45 -7.68 1.80
N ILE A 91 31.59 -8.04 0.83
CA ILE A 91 30.14 -7.90 0.99
C ILE A 91 29.62 -8.90 2.04
N LEU A 92 28.97 -8.36 3.07
CA LEU A 92 28.19 -9.14 4.03
C LEU A 92 26.79 -9.42 3.46
N ALA A 93 26.61 -10.62 2.92
CA ALA A 93 25.35 -11.07 2.36
C ALA A 93 25.17 -12.58 2.59
N PRO A 94 23.93 -13.10 2.50
CA PRO A 94 23.71 -14.55 2.49
C PRO A 94 24.57 -15.23 1.42
N CYS A 95 25.09 -16.42 1.71
CA CYS A 95 26.02 -17.13 0.81
C CYS A 95 25.44 -17.38 -0.60
N TRP A 96 24.12 -17.50 -0.72
CA TRP A 96 23.41 -17.68 -1.99
C TRP A 96 23.19 -16.36 -2.75
N LEU A 97 23.40 -15.20 -2.14
CA LEU A 97 23.23 -13.86 -2.73
C LEU A 97 24.55 -13.08 -2.87
N LYS A 98 25.59 -13.46 -2.11
CA LYS A 98 26.91 -12.83 -2.19
C LYS A 98 27.43 -12.89 -3.63
N ALA A 99 27.80 -11.72 -4.16
CA ALA A 99 28.28 -11.55 -5.53
C ALA A 99 27.31 -12.00 -6.64
N PHE A 100 26.01 -12.09 -6.36
CA PHE A 100 25.02 -12.59 -7.33
C PHE A 100 23.90 -11.56 -7.56
N LYS A 101 23.65 -11.23 -8.83
CA LYS A 101 22.52 -10.41 -9.27
C LYS A 101 21.66 -11.26 -10.20
N GLY A 102 20.38 -11.39 -9.87
CA GLY A 102 19.41 -12.14 -10.66
C GLY A 102 17.98 -11.77 -10.29
N ASN A 103 17.03 -12.19 -11.13
CA ASN A 103 15.61 -12.01 -10.87
C ASN A 103 15.15 -12.85 -9.65
N GLU A 104 13.90 -12.69 -9.23
CA GLU A 104 13.38 -13.44 -8.08
C GLU A 104 13.44 -14.96 -8.29
N LEU A 105 13.08 -15.44 -9.49
CA LEU A 105 13.09 -16.86 -9.81
C LEU A 105 14.50 -17.46 -9.70
N GLU A 106 15.50 -16.81 -10.29
CA GLU A 106 16.91 -17.20 -10.24
C GLU A 106 17.44 -17.22 -8.82
N ARG A 107 17.13 -16.19 -8.02
CA ARG A 107 17.53 -16.13 -6.60
C ARG A 107 16.92 -17.28 -5.79
N LEU A 108 15.65 -17.62 -6.02
CA LEU A 108 14.99 -18.72 -5.32
C LEU A 108 15.54 -20.09 -5.76
N ILE A 109 15.81 -20.29 -7.06
CA ILE A 109 16.44 -21.52 -7.57
C ILE A 109 17.83 -21.68 -6.95
N ARG A 110 18.62 -20.61 -6.91
CA ARG A 110 19.96 -20.61 -6.31
C ARG A 110 19.90 -20.90 -4.80
N LYS A 111 18.99 -20.25 -4.08
CA LYS A 111 18.77 -20.48 -2.64
C LYS A 111 18.35 -21.94 -2.38
N LYS A 112 17.44 -22.49 -3.19
CA LYS A 112 17.03 -23.90 -3.12
C LYS A 112 18.21 -24.84 -3.32
N LYS A 113 19.08 -24.60 -4.32
CA LYS A 113 20.25 -25.43 -4.60
C LYS A 113 21.31 -25.38 -3.48
N MET A 114 21.52 -24.23 -2.85
CA MET A 114 22.64 -24.03 -1.91
C MET A 114 22.27 -24.27 -0.44
N VAL A 115 21.03 -23.94 -0.05
CA VAL A 115 20.60 -23.97 1.36
C VAL A 115 19.35 -24.82 1.55
N GLY A 116 18.71 -25.30 0.46
CA GLY A 116 17.44 -26.00 0.52
C GLY A 116 17.40 -27.21 1.46
N ASP A 117 18.50 -27.94 1.58
CA ASP A 117 18.59 -29.15 2.41
C ASP A 117 18.56 -28.85 3.92
N ARG A 118 19.03 -27.66 4.32
CA ARG A 118 19.11 -27.21 5.72
C ARG A 118 17.94 -26.32 6.13
N MET A 119 16.98 -26.10 5.24
CA MET A 119 15.84 -25.22 5.51
C MET A 119 14.70 -25.96 6.22
N MET A 120 13.94 -25.20 7.00
CA MET A 120 12.71 -25.69 7.60
C MET A 120 11.72 -26.15 6.53
N ALA A 121 10.96 -27.22 6.82
CA ALA A 121 10.05 -27.83 5.86
C ALA A 121 9.00 -26.84 5.31
N VAL A 122 8.44 -25.98 6.18
CA VAL A 122 7.45 -24.96 5.81
C VAL A 122 8.06 -23.93 4.84
N ASP A 123 9.27 -23.45 5.12
CA ASP A 123 9.94 -22.46 4.29
C ASP A 123 10.34 -23.05 2.93
N ARG A 124 10.83 -24.29 2.92
CA ARG A 124 11.14 -25.03 1.69
C ARG A 124 9.88 -25.20 0.83
N HIS A 125 8.78 -25.61 1.44
CA HIS A 125 7.50 -25.78 0.74
C HIS A 125 6.96 -24.45 0.17
N ASN A 126 7.03 -23.36 0.94
CA ASN A 126 6.62 -22.03 0.48
C ASN A 126 7.51 -21.52 -0.66
N MET A 127 8.82 -21.74 -0.56
CA MET A 127 9.77 -21.42 -1.63
C MET A 127 9.44 -22.18 -2.93
N GLU A 128 9.16 -23.48 -2.85
CA GLU A 128 8.79 -24.30 -4.01
C GLU A 128 7.47 -23.88 -4.64
N LYS A 129 6.47 -23.49 -3.83
CA LYS A 129 5.24 -22.87 -4.34
C LYS A 129 5.55 -21.58 -5.10
N ARG A 130 6.42 -20.72 -4.56
CA ARG A 130 6.80 -19.46 -5.21
C ARG A 130 7.56 -19.68 -6.52
N ILE A 131 8.51 -20.62 -6.55
CA ILE A 131 9.24 -21.01 -7.77
C ILE A 131 8.26 -21.49 -8.85
N ARG A 132 7.32 -22.39 -8.51
CA ARG A 132 6.30 -22.89 -9.45
C ARG A 132 5.38 -21.78 -9.96
N PHE A 133 5.03 -20.82 -9.11
CA PHE A 133 4.25 -19.65 -9.53
C PHE A 133 5.02 -18.80 -10.53
N LEU A 134 6.25 -18.38 -10.19
CA LEU A 134 7.07 -17.51 -11.03
C LEU A 134 7.43 -18.15 -12.37
N TYR A 135 7.75 -19.45 -12.37
CA TYR A 135 8.02 -20.19 -13.60
C TYR A 135 6.81 -20.18 -14.55
N ARG A 136 5.60 -20.40 -14.02
CA ARG A 136 4.37 -20.29 -14.82
C ARG A 136 4.13 -18.86 -15.28
N HIS A 137 4.30 -17.88 -14.40
CA HIS A 137 4.06 -16.48 -14.73
C HIS A 137 4.99 -16.00 -15.84
N PHE A 138 6.31 -16.08 -15.66
CA PHE A 138 7.28 -15.55 -16.64
C PHE A 138 7.22 -16.25 -18.00
N ASN A 139 6.96 -17.56 -18.05
CA ASN A 139 6.94 -18.29 -19.32
C ASN A 139 5.56 -18.33 -19.99
N ARG A 140 4.46 -18.30 -19.20
CA ARG A 140 3.09 -18.45 -19.72
C ARG A 140 2.28 -17.17 -19.75
N ILE A 141 2.69 -16.11 -19.06
CA ILE A 141 1.95 -14.87 -18.95
C ILE A 141 2.90 -13.71 -19.29
N GLY A 142 2.56 -12.92 -20.29
CA GLY A 142 3.36 -11.76 -20.68
C GLY A 142 2.65 -10.96 -21.75
N LYS A 143 2.76 -9.63 -21.70
CA LYS A 143 2.26 -8.73 -22.74
C LYS A 143 3.11 -8.83 -24.01
N HIS A 144 4.42 -8.90 -23.81
CA HIS A 144 5.41 -9.00 -24.88
C HIS A 144 5.85 -10.46 -25.01
N ARG A 145 5.76 -10.99 -26.23
CA ARG A 145 6.18 -12.32 -26.64
C ARG A 145 6.71 -12.26 -28.06
#